data_AF-D1AVR1-F1
#
_entry.id   AF-D1AVR1-F1
#
_cell.length_a   1.000
_cell.length_b   1.000
_cell.length_c   1.000
_cell.angle_alpha   90.00
_cell.angle_beta   90.00
_cell.angle_gamma   90.00
#
_symmetry.space_group_name_H-M   'P 1'
#
loop_
_entity.id
_entity.type
_entity.pdbx_description
1 polymer ?
#
loop_
_entity_poly.entity_id
_entity_poly.type
_entity_poly.pdbx_seq_one_letter_code
_entity_poly.pdbx_strand_id
1 'polypeptide(L)'
;MKKKIMLFLSLLSLASFGNNIDKNKNRINQIDKQVKDNTNKINNNNSKINNAKKDEAAIKKEIQELDALISKLQREYNVIQNEYVSLLKEIGKSEKEIRSSIRKIEESSKKITEGKTDYSNKINTWNKVFNAKVFQKNSFSSESAKKTNDLIKVLEQGQNNIKKIEKYKQQEEIHKKNEEILKNKTQKEAKKVEKKKLELENKREELRKAKINKDRAVKNLQNLQDSLKDENKKIERTNSSLIAEKRRLEQQINAIIAAAKKREEDARKRAQGSNKNQSGNESTDKKEPIKAVVVPKGTGKFIMPINGTIIVAYGQEKTKGITSKGIEIRGSLGQAVKASDSGVVLYSGSLKGLGAVIMIDHGDFITVYGNLASVRVASGAKVSKGQTVGTLGRDSITKEPNLYFEVRKGVNYVNPANYL
;
A
#
# COMPACT_ATOMS: atom_id res chain seq x y z
N MET A 1 -66.62 16.46 -34.21
CA MET A 1 -65.21 16.77 -33.87
C MET A 1 -64.65 16.01 -32.67
N LYS A 2 -65.24 16.08 -31.45
CA LYS A 2 -64.67 15.56 -30.18
C LYS A 2 -63.95 14.18 -30.23
N LYS A 3 -64.48 13.16 -30.94
CA LYS A 3 -63.84 11.83 -31.07
C LYS A 3 -62.42 11.86 -31.69
N LYS A 4 -62.14 12.71 -32.70
CA LYS A 4 -60.79 12.77 -33.32
C LYS A 4 -59.73 13.37 -32.37
N ILE A 5 -60.13 14.34 -31.53
CA ILE A 5 -59.23 15.02 -30.57
C ILE A 5 -58.76 14.06 -29.46
N MET A 6 -59.67 13.24 -28.91
CA MET A 6 -59.30 12.25 -27.88
C MET A 6 -58.31 11.20 -28.39
N LEU A 7 -58.42 10.76 -29.65
CA LEU A 7 -57.47 9.81 -30.24
C LEU A 7 -56.07 10.42 -30.37
N PHE A 8 -55.99 11.72 -30.72
CA PHE A 8 -54.73 12.44 -30.87
C PHE A 8 -54.01 12.66 -29.53
N LEU A 9 -54.72 13.00 -28.45
CA LEU A 9 -54.13 13.10 -27.11
C LEU A 9 -53.61 11.75 -26.58
N SER A 10 -54.24 10.63 -26.97
CA SER A 10 -53.74 9.29 -26.62
C SER A 10 -52.35 9.05 -27.23
N LEU A 11 -52.22 9.24 -28.56
CA LEU A 11 -50.97 9.07 -29.31
C LEU A 11 -49.85 10.00 -28.81
N LEU A 12 -50.15 11.27 -28.55
CA LEU A 12 -49.16 12.24 -28.07
C LEU A 12 -48.58 11.84 -26.70
N SER A 13 -49.35 11.12 -25.87
CA SER A 13 -48.84 10.61 -24.59
C SER A 13 -47.82 9.48 -24.78
N LEU A 14 -48.04 8.53 -25.70
CA LEU A 14 -47.12 7.40 -25.93
C LEU A 14 -45.74 7.87 -26.42
N ALA A 15 -45.70 8.86 -27.32
CA ALA A 15 -44.45 9.44 -27.82
C ALA A 15 -43.55 9.98 -26.68
N SER A 16 -44.15 10.55 -25.64
CA SER A 16 -43.42 11.03 -24.45
C SER A 16 -42.78 9.92 -23.61
N PHE A 17 -43.32 8.69 -23.65
CA PHE A 17 -42.75 7.56 -22.91
C PHE A 17 -41.61 6.88 -23.65
N GLY A 18 -41.68 6.75 -24.99
CA GLY A 18 -40.58 6.21 -25.81
C GLY A 18 -39.26 6.94 -25.56
N ASN A 19 -39.26 8.26 -25.75
CA ASN A 19 -38.07 9.11 -25.54
C ASN A 19 -37.45 8.97 -24.14
N ASN A 20 -38.25 8.79 -23.09
CA ASN A 20 -37.76 8.61 -21.72
C ASN A 20 -37.23 7.19 -21.46
N ILE A 21 -37.88 6.16 -22.01
CA ILE A 21 -37.37 4.77 -21.96
C ILE A 21 -36.01 4.69 -22.65
N ASP A 22 -35.88 5.24 -23.86
CA ASP A 22 -34.67 5.09 -24.66
C ASP A 22 -33.51 5.95 -24.13
N LYS A 23 -33.81 7.13 -23.56
CA LYS A 23 -32.83 7.90 -22.76
C LYS A 23 -32.31 7.09 -21.57
N ASN A 24 -33.18 6.40 -20.84
CA ASN A 24 -32.77 5.56 -19.71
C ASN A 24 -31.98 4.32 -20.16
N LYS A 25 -32.38 3.63 -21.25
CA LYS A 25 -31.59 2.54 -21.85
C LYS A 25 -30.18 3.01 -22.25
N ASN A 26 -30.08 4.16 -22.91
CA ASN A 26 -28.80 4.72 -23.33
C ASN A 26 -27.89 5.04 -22.13
N ARG A 27 -28.46 5.54 -21.02
CA ARG A 27 -27.71 5.75 -19.78
C ARG A 27 -27.29 4.44 -19.11
N ILE A 28 -28.13 3.40 -19.13
CA ILE A 28 -27.79 2.05 -18.66
C ILE A 28 -26.61 1.48 -19.47
N ASN A 29 -26.64 1.57 -20.80
CA ASN A 29 -25.56 1.11 -21.67
C ASN A 29 -24.23 1.85 -21.40
N GLN A 30 -24.29 3.16 -21.12
CA GLN A 30 -23.11 3.93 -20.67
C GLN A 30 -22.57 3.45 -19.32
N ILE A 31 -23.46 3.17 -18.35
CA ILE A 31 -23.10 2.63 -17.04
C ILE A 31 -22.42 1.27 -17.17
N ASP A 32 -22.98 0.35 -17.96
CA ASP A 32 -22.40 -0.98 -18.15
C ASP A 32 -21.01 -0.93 -18.81
N LYS A 33 -20.80 -0.02 -19.78
CA LYS A 33 -19.47 0.27 -20.32
C LYS A 33 -18.52 0.79 -19.24
N GLN A 34 -18.93 1.81 -18.48
CA GLN A 34 -18.11 2.39 -17.41
C GLN A 34 -17.74 1.36 -16.33
N VAL A 35 -18.67 0.49 -15.92
CA VAL A 35 -18.42 -0.59 -14.95
C VAL A 35 -17.46 -1.64 -15.53
N LYS A 36 -17.57 -2.00 -16.81
CA LYS A 36 -16.64 -2.90 -17.51
C LYS A 36 -15.23 -2.32 -17.57
N ASP A 37 -15.09 -1.08 -18.01
CA ASP A 37 -13.80 -0.38 -18.13
C ASP A 37 -13.13 -0.21 -16.74
N ASN A 38 -13.91 0.12 -15.72
CA ASN A 38 -13.47 0.16 -14.32
C ASN A 38 -13.02 -1.21 -13.79
N THR A 39 -13.72 -2.29 -14.16
CA THR A 39 -13.36 -3.66 -13.76
C THR A 39 -12.05 -4.10 -14.41
N ASN A 40 -11.86 -3.79 -15.69
CA ASN A 40 -10.59 -4.01 -16.39
C ASN A 40 -9.44 -3.24 -15.72
N LYS A 41 -9.68 -2.00 -15.26
CA LYS A 41 -8.69 -1.20 -14.52
C LYS A 41 -8.34 -1.80 -13.17
N ILE A 42 -9.33 -2.26 -12.39
CA ILE A 42 -9.10 -2.98 -11.12
C ILE A 42 -8.24 -4.23 -11.35
N ASN A 43 -8.54 -5.02 -12.39
CA ASN A 43 -7.78 -6.22 -12.72
C ASN A 43 -6.32 -5.91 -13.10
N ASN A 44 -6.07 -4.87 -13.91
CA ASN A 44 -4.73 -4.39 -14.23
C ASN A 44 -3.97 -3.94 -12.96
N ASN A 45 -4.63 -3.17 -12.09
CA ASN A 45 -4.06 -2.73 -10.82
C ASN A 45 -3.73 -3.91 -9.88
N ASN A 46 -4.59 -4.94 -9.83
CA ASN A 46 -4.34 -6.17 -9.07
C ASN A 46 -3.13 -6.95 -9.61
N SER A 47 -2.97 -7.05 -10.94
CA SER A 47 -1.77 -7.63 -11.56
C SER A 47 -0.51 -6.86 -11.20
N LYS A 48 -0.54 -5.52 -11.21
CA LYS A 48 0.58 -4.67 -10.76
C LYS A 48 0.93 -4.88 -9.29
N ILE A 49 -0.08 -4.95 -8.41
CA ILE A 49 0.11 -5.25 -6.98
C ILE A 49 0.76 -6.63 -6.79
N ASN A 50 0.33 -7.64 -7.56
CA ASN A 50 0.86 -8.99 -7.47
C ASN A 50 2.30 -9.10 -8.00
N ASN A 51 2.66 -8.35 -9.05
CA ASN A 51 4.04 -8.26 -9.52
C ASN A 51 4.92 -7.55 -8.48
N ALA A 52 4.50 -6.39 -7.96
CA ALA A 52 5.23 -5.67 -6.93
C ALA A 52 5.53 -6.53 -5.67
N LYS A 53 4.63 -7.45 -5.30
CA LYS A 53 4.85 -8.43 -4.23
C LYS A 53 5.87 -9.52 -4.59
N LYS A 54 5.91 -9.97 -5.85
CA LYS A 54 6.94 -10.91 -6.33
C LYS A 54 8.32 -10.25 -6.32
N ASP A 55 8.40 -9.00 -6.77
CA ASP A 55 9.63 -8.21 -6.76
C ASP A 55 10.13 -8.01 -5.32
N GLU A 56 9.23 -7.67 -4.39
CA GLU A 56 9.52 -7.56 -2.96
C GLU A 56 10.02 -8.87 -2.33
N ALA A 57 9.51 -10.02 -2.80
CA ALA A 57 9.95 -11.34 -2.35
C ALA A 57 11.31 -11.76 -2.95
N ALA A 58 11.56 -11.47 -4.22
CA ALA A 58 12.84 -11.72 -4.89
C ALA A 58 13.98 -10.94 -4.21
N ILE A 59 13.77 -9.63 -3.98
CA ILE A 59 14.72 -8.75 -3.28
C ILE A 59 15.03 -9.25 -1.85
N LYS A 60 14.04 -9.85 -1.15
CA LYS A 60 14.27 -10.48 0.16
C LYS A 60 15.14 -11.75 0.05
N LYS A 61 14.92 -12.58 -0.97
CA LYS A 61 15.67 -13.81 -1.23
C LYS A 61 17.14 -13.51 -1.56
N GLU A 62 17.42 -12.52 -2.41
CA GLU A 62 18.79 -12.07 -2.72
C GLU A 62 19.58 -11.69 -1.47
N ILE A 63 18.94 -10.98 -0.52
CA ILE A 63 19.59 -10.63 0.76
C ILE A 63 19.83 -11.84 1.65
N GLN A 64 18.91 -12.80 1.69
CA GLN A 64 19.10 -14.05 2.44
C GLN A 64 20.27 -14.86 1.88
N GLU A 65 20.45 -14.88 0.55
CA GLU A 65 21.57 -15.53 -0.12
C GLU A 65 22.91 -14.81 0.17
N LEU A 66 22.93 -13.48 0.19
CA LEU A 66 24.11 -12.70 0.59
C LEU A 66 24.48 -12.88 2.07
N ASP A 67 23.50 -12.84 2.99
CA ASP A 67 23.72 -13.08 4.43
C ASP A 67 24.23 -14.53 4.67
N ALA A 68 23.72 -15.51 3.92
CA ALA A 68 24.20 -16.90 3.96
C ALA A 68 25.63 -17.05 3.43
N LEU A 69 25.96 -16.38 2.31
CA LEU A 69 27.33 -16.35 1.75
C LEU A 69 28.33 -15.73 2.72
N ILE A 70 27.97 -14.61 3.36
CA ILE A 70 28.81 -13.98 4.39
C ILE A 70 28.97 -14.88 5.62
N SER A 71 27.91 -15.59 6.01
CA SER A 71 27.96 -16.60 7.09
C SER A 71 28.82 -17.82 6.72
N LYS A 72 29.01 -18.13 5.43
CA LYS A 72 29.99 -19.12 4.96
C LYS A 72 31.41 -18.57 5.03
N LEU A 73 31.66 -17.39 4.44
CA LEU A 73 32.96 -16.72 4.42
C LEU A 73 33.49 -16.43 5.83
N GLN A 74 32.62 -16.09 6.79
CA GLN A 74 32.99 -15.92 8.20
C GLN A 74 33.54 -17.21 8.81
N ARG A 75 32.94 -18.36 8.50
CA ARG A 75 33.41 -19.67 9.01
C ARG A 75 34.75 -20.06 8.37
N GLU A 76 34.89 -19.86 7.06
CA GLU A 76 36.17 -20.06 6.36
C GLU A 76 37.28 -19.17 6.93
N TYR A 77 37.00 -17.89 7.17
CA TYR A 77 37.93 -16.95 7.80
C TYR A 77 38.32 -17.37 9.23
N ASN A 78 37.34 -17.76 10.07
CA ASN A 78 37.60 -18.18 11.45
C ASN A 78 38.52 -19.43 11.51
N VAL A 79 38.34 -20.40 10.62
CA VAL A 79 39.20 -21.61 10.55
C VAL A 79 40.64 -21.21 10.21
N ILE A 80 40.84 -20.43 9.15
CA ILE A 80 42.16 -19.99 8.69
C ILE A 80 42.84 -19.07 9.73
N GLN A 81 42.07 -18.24 10.45
CA GLN A 81 42.57 -17.44 11.57
C GLN A 81 43.06 -18.35 12.72
N ASN A 82 42.32 -19.41 13.06
CA ASN A 82 42.70 -20.34 14.11
C ASN A 82 43.95 -21.16 13.73
N GLU A 83 44.06 -21.61 12.48
CA GLU A 83 45.28 -22.24 11.94
C GLU A 83 46.48 -21.30 12.08
N TYR A 84 46.36 -20.04 11.65
CA TYR A 84 47.41 -19.03 11.79
C TYR A 84 47.79 -18.79 13.27
N VAL A 85 46.83 -18.76 14.20
CA VAL A 85 47.11 -18.63 15.64
C VAL A 85 47.81 -19.87 16.22
N SER A 86 47.55 -21.08 15.71
CA SER A 86 48.33 -22.28 16.06
C SER A 86 49.78 -22.13 15.61
N LEU A 87 50.00 -21.75 14.35
CA LEU A 87 51.35 -21.54 13.80
C LEU A 87 52.15 -20.49 14.56
N LEU A 88 51.49 -19.41 15.01
CA LEU A 88 52.14 -18.41 15.86
C LEU A 88 52.57 -18.97 17.21
N LYS A 89 51.80 -19.89 17.81
CA LYS A 89 52.21 -20.59 19.04
C LYS A 89 53.34 -21.59 18.78
N GLU A 90 53.32 -22.29 17.64
CA GLU A 90 54.39 -23.22 17.22
C GLU A 90 55.74 -22.50 17.06
N ILE A 91 55.79 -21.23 16.62
CA ILE A 91 57.02 -20.41 16.60
C ILE A 91 57.32 -19.69 17.93
N GLY A 92 56.72 -20.13 19.05
CA GLY A 92 57.01 -19.60 20.39
C GLY A 92 56.57 -18.16 20.65
N LYS A 93 55.64 -17.59 19.87
CA LYS A 93 55.17 -16.21 20.09
C LYS A 93 54.44 -16.09 21.42
N SER A 94 54.80 -15.07 22.19
CA SER A 94 54.02 -14.68 23.37
C SER A 94 52.62 -14.21 22.96
N GLU A 95 51.61 -14.39 23.82
CA GLU A 95 50.23 -14.02 23.50
C GLU A 95 50.07 -12.52 23.17
N LYS A 96 50.94 -11.67 23.77
CA LYS A 96 51.04 -10.24 23.49
C LYS A 96 51.49 -9.97 22.04
N GLU A 97 52.44 -10.73 21.52
CA GLU A 97 52.86 -10.65 20.12
C GLU A 97 51.81 -11.22 19.18
N ILE A 98 51.11 -12.31 19.55
CA ILE A 98 50.00 -12.86 18.75
C ILE A 98 48.92 -11.80 18.58
N ARG A 99 48.47 -11.17 19.68
CA ARG A 99 47.48 -10.08 19.66
C ARG A 99 47.98 -8.86 18.88
N SER A 100 49.29 -8.54 18.91
CA SER A 100 49.90 -7.48 18.11
C SER A 100 49.93 -7.80 16.61
N SER A 101 50.27 -9.03 16.24
CA SER A 101 50.27 -9.51 14.84
C SER A 101 48.87 -9.54 14.24
N ILE A 102 47.86 -10.00 15.00
CA ILE A 102 46.45 -9.95 14.59
C ILE A 102 46.03 -8.50 14.35
N ARG A 103 46.27 -7.59 15.31
CA ARG A 103 45.96 -6.15 15.15
C ARG A 103 46.62 -5.52 13.93
N LYS A 104 47.87 -5.90 13.62
CA LYS A 104 48.56 -5.43 12.41
C LYS A 104 47.91 -5.94 11.13
N ILE A 105 47.39 -7.18 11.09
CA ILE A 105 46.60 -7.68 9.95
C ILE A 105 45.24 -6.96 9.86
N GLU A 106 44.60 -6.69 11.00
CA GLU A 106 43.34 -5.93 11.07
C GLU A 106 43.50 -4.48 10.57
N GLU A 107 44.60 -3.83 10.91
CA GLU A 107 44.93 -2.45 10.50
C GLU A 107 45.47 -2.38 9.07
N SER A 108 46.25 -3.39 8.63
CA SER A 108 46.73 -3.49 7.25
C SER A 108 45.61 -3.70 6.24
N SER A 109 44.56 -4.50 6.52
CA SER A 109 43.45 -4.63 5.55
C SER A 109 42.69 -3.31 5.36
N LYS A 110 42.53 -2.52 6.43
CA LYS A 110 42.02 -1.15 6.34
C LYS A 110 42.93 -0.28 5.45
N LYS A 111 44.24 -0.26 5.74
CA LYS A 111 45.23 0.52 4.97
C LYS A 111 45.42 0.05 3.52
N ILE A 112 45.18 -1.22 3.18
CA ILE A 112 45.22 -1.73 1.80
C ILE A 112 44.06 -1.17 0.95
N THR A 113 42.98 -0.71 1.57
CA THR A 113 41.87 -0.01 0.89
C THR A 113 42.26 1.41 0.47
N GLU A 114 43.20 2.04 1.20
CA GLU A 114 43.65 3.43 0.98
C GLU A 114 45.03 3.51 0.29
N GLY A 115 45.88 2.51 0.49
CA GLY A 115 47.31 2.51 0.17
C GLY A 115 47.71 2.06 -1.24
N LYS A 116 46.74 1.85 -2.15
CA LYS A 116 47.02 1.52 -3.56
C LYS A 116 47.76 2.62 -4.33
N THR A 117 47.79 3.85 -3.81
CA THR A 117 48.21 5.06 -4.54
C THR A 117 49.65 5.50 -4.25
N ASP A 118 50.21 5.18 -3.08
CA ASP A 118 51.48 5.77 -2.60
C ASP A 118 52.73 4.88 -2.80
N TYR A 119 52.58 3.55 -2.76
CA TYR A 119 53.72 2.63 -2.79
C TYR A 119 54.51 2.60 -4.11
N SER A 120 53.94 3.11 -5.21
CA SER A 120 54.63 3.23 -6.51
C SER A 120 55.83 4.20 -6.44
N ASN A 121 55.75 5.23 -5.60
CA ASN A 121 56.70 6.35 -5.63
C ASN A 121 57.96 6.13 -4.77
N LYS A 122 57.95 5.15 -3.86
CA LYS A 122 59.02 4.93 -2.85
C LYS A 122 59.99 3.79 -3.20
N ILE A 123 59.67 2.98 -4.21
CA ILE A 123 60.53 1.89 -4.70
C ILE A 123 61.76 2.44 -5.45
N ASN A 124 61.66 3.59 -6.11
CA ASN A 124 62.76 4.21 -6.85
C ASN A 124 63.94 4.71 -5.98
N THR A 125 63.77 4.82 -4.65
CA THR A 125 64.76 5.48 -3.79
C THR A 125 65.75 4.52 -3.12
N TRP A 126 65.44 3.23 -3.01
CA TRP A 126 66.17 2.32 -2.09
C TRP A 126 67.29 1.49 -2.73
N ASN A 127 67.38 1.41 -4.07
CA ASN A 127 68.37 0.61 -4.80
C ASN A 127 69.80 1.24 -4.85
N LYS A 128 70.24 1.95 -3.81
CA LYS A 128 71.53 2.68 -3.80
C LYS A 128 72.53 2.32 -2.72
N VAL A 129 72.18 1.60 -1.64
CA VAL A 129 73.07 1.45 -0.46
C VAL A 129 73.00 0.07 0.21
N PHE A 130 73.86 -0.88 -0.20
CA PHE A 130 74.68 -1.72 0.71
C PHE A 130 75.66 -2.64 -0.06
N ASN A 131 76.95 -2.67 0.31
CA ASN A 131 77.96 -3.58 -0.27
C ASN A 131 79.29 -3.60 0.55
N ALA A 132 79.69 -4.72 1.21
CA ALA A 132 81.01 -4.90 1.89
C ALA A 132 81.30 -6.37 2.33
N LYS A 133 82.56 -6.72 2.70
CA LYS A 133 83.17 -8.06 2.98
C LYS A 133 84.39 -7.95 3.94
N VAL A 134 85.13 -8.96 4.47
CA VAL A 134 84.97 -10.34 5.05
C VAL A 134 86.37 -11.03 5.08
N PHE A 135 86.88 -11.67 6.16
CA PHE A 135 87.99 -12.70 6.13
C PHE A 135 88.20 -13.57 7.42
N GLN A 136 89.31 -14.34 7.54
CA GLN A 136 89.40 -15.66 8.25
C GLN A 136 90.83 -16.18 8.67
N LYS A 137 90.92 -17.01 9.76
CA LYS A 137 91.74 -18.27 9.99
C LYS A 137 93.23 -18.33 10.51
N ASN A 138 93.59 -19.55 11.04
CA ASN A 138 94.91 -20.22 11.29
C ASN A 138 95.75 -19.81 12.56
N SER A 139 96.87 -20.44 13.03
CA SER A 139 97.42 -21.84 13.22
C SER A 139 98.89 -21.76 13.79
N PHE A 140 99.66 -22.74 14.33
CA PHE A 140 99.49 -23.99 15.15
C PHE A 140 100.92 -24.57 15.57
N SER A 141 101.05 -25.77 16.19
CA SER A 141 102.29 -26.59 16.49
C SER A 141 103.16 -26.25 17.74
N SER A 142 104.10 -27.08 18.27
CA SER A 142 104.15 -28.55 18.47
C SER A 142 105.21 -28.98 19.54
N GLU A 143 104.90 -30.01 20.34
CA GLU A 143 105.84 -30.80 21.16
C GLU A 143 105.52 -32.28 20.84
N SER A 144 106.50 -33.10 20.46
CA SER A 144 106.25 -34.06 19.37
C SER A 144 106.66 -35.53 19.62
N ALA A 145 106.87 -35.96 20.88
CA ALA A 145 107.31 -37.33 21.19
C ALA A 145 106.60 -37.98 22.38
N LYS A 146 106.86 -37.56 23.64
CA LYS A 146 106.07 -38.05 24.80
C LYS A 146 104.62 -37.57 24.72
N LYS A 147 104.45 -36.30 24.34
CA LYS A 147 103.16 -35.79 23.88
C LYS A 147 102.53 -36.62 22.77
N THR A 148 103.20 -37.50 22.02
CA THR A 148 102.57 -38.26 20.91
C THR A 148 101.61 -39.35 21.39
N ASN A 149 101.88 -40.06 22.49
CA ASN A 149 100.94 -41.08 22.99
C ASN A 149 99.78 -40.44 23.78
N ASP A 150 100.08 -39.39 24.55
CA ASP A 150 99.03 -38.57 25.13
C ASP A 150 98.26 -37.78 24.06
N LEU A 151 98.88 -37.40 22.93
CA LEU A 151 98.19 -36.92 21.74
C LEU A 151 97.34 -38.02 21.14
N ILE A 152 97.74 -39.30 21.06
CA ILE A 152 96.83 -40.33 20.55
C ILE A 152 95.54 -40.34 21.38
N LYS A 153 95.63 -40.31 22.72
CA LYS A 153 94.43 -40.19 23.59
C LYS A 153 93.71 -38.85 23.47
N VAL A 154 94.41 -37.73 23.37
CA VAL A 154 93.82 -36.37 23.23
C VAL A 154 93.28 -36.11 21.82
N LEU A 155 93.78 -36.83 20.80
CA LEU A 155 93.27 -36.87 19.42
C LEU A 155 92.10 -37.83 19.31
N GLU A 156 92.06 -38.95 20.04
CA GLU A 156 90.88 -39.80 20.16
C GLU A 156 89.74 -39.06 20.89
N GLN A 157 90.03 -38.45 22.04
CA GLN A 157 89.10 -37.55 22.73
C GLN A 157 88.74 -36.35 21.85
N GLY A 158 89.70 -35.78 21.13
CA GLY A 158 89.52 -34.69 20.17
C GLY A 158 88.59 -35.08 19.03
N GLN A 159 88.81 -36.22 18.37
CA GLN A 159 87.96 -36.78 17.32
C GLN A 159 86.57 -37.13 17.86
N ASN A 160 86.45 -37.66 19.08
CA ASN A 160 85.16 -37.93 19.70
C ASN A 160 84.41 -36.64 20.06
N ASN A 161 85.11 -35.58 20.45
CA ASN A 161 84.53 -34.26 20.67
C ASN A 161 84.18 -33.55 19.35
N ILE A 162 84.99 -33.70 18.29
CA ILE A 162 84.68 -33.26 16.92
C ILE A 162 83.41 -33.97 16.43
N LYS A 163 83.31 -35.30 16.54
CA LYS A 163 82.11 -36.07 16.19
C LYS A 163 80.86 -35.63 16.98
N LYS A 164 81.01 -35.21 18.25
CA LYS A 164 79.91 -34.58 19.01
C LYS A 164 79.55 -33.21 18.44
N ILE A 165 80.53 -32.34 18.19
CA ILE A 165 80.33 -31.01 17.61
C ILE A 165 79.69 -31.09 16.21
N GLU A 166 80.07 -32.07 15.40
CA GLU A 166 79.46 -32.35 14.09
C GLU A 166 78.01 -32.79 14.22
N LYS A 167 77.68 -33.70 15.15
CA LYS A 167 76.28 -34.05 15.47
C LYS A 167 75.47 -32.85 15.96
N TYR A 168 76.03 -32.01 16.83
CA TYR A 168 75.35 -30.78 17.28
C TYR A 168 75.14 -29.78 16.13
N LYS A 169 76.14 -29.59 15.25
CA LYS A 169 75.99 -28.75 14.04
C LYS A 169 74.89 -29.28 13.11
N GLN A 170 74.84 -30.59 12.86
CA GLN A 170 73.79 -31.21 12.05
C GLN A 170 72.40 -31.01 12.69
N GLN A 171 72.29 -31.16 14.02
CA GLN A 171 71.05 -30.87 14.76
C GLN A 171 70.66 -29.39 14.68
N GLU A 172 71.62 -28.47 14.74
CA GLU A 172 71.40 -27.03 14.64
C GLU A 172 71.02 -26.57 13.22
N GLU A 173 71.59 -27.19 12.17
CA GLU A 173 71.16 -27.01 10.78
C GLU A 173 69.75 -27.54 10.54
N ILE A 174 69.40 -28.70 11.10
CA ILE A 174 68.04 -29.25 11.07
C ILE A 174 67.07 -28.30 11.80
N HIS A 175 67.45 -27.76 12.97
CA HIS A 175 66.65 -26.77 13.68
C HIS A 175 66.41 -25.50 12.85
N LYS A 176 67.46 -24.88 12.30
CA LYS A 176 67.35 -23.68 11.46
C LYS A 176 66.48 -23.91 10.23
N LYS A 177 66.61 -25.08 9.58
CA LYS A 177 65.78 -25.48 8.44
C LYS A 177 64.31 -25.67 8.84
N ASN A 178 64.04 -26.24 10.02
CA ASN A 178 62.68 -26.38 10.56
C ASN A 178 62.07 -25.02 10.92
N GLU A 179 62.83 -24.12 11.55
CA GLU A 179 62.41 -22.73 11.82
C GLU A 179 62.09 -21.96 10.53
N GLU A 180 62.91 -22.09 9.50
CA GLU A 180 62.67 -21.47 8.20
C GLU A 180 61.41 -22.03 7.52
N ILE A 181 61.21 -23.35 7.52
CA ILE A 181 59.98 -23.99 7.02
C ILE A 181 58.76 -23.46 7.78
N LEU A 182 58.83 -23.37 9.11
CA LEU A 182 57.71 -22.93 9.96
C LEU A 182 57.42 -21.42 9.80
N LYS A 183 58.46 -20.60 9.63
CA LYS A 183 58.36 -19.16 9.28
C LYS A 183 57.69 -18.97 7.91
N ASN A 184 58.09 -19.74 6.90
CA ASN A 184 57.49 -19.72 5.56
C ASN A 184 56.03 -20.20 5.57
N LYS A 185 55.72 -21.27 6.33
CA LYS A 185 54.34 -21.75 6.59
C LYS A 185 53.49 -20.64 7.23
N THR A 186 54.01 -19.98 8.27
CA THR A 186 53.35 -18.87 8.97
C THR A 186 53.10 -17.66 8.07
N GLN A 187 54.05 -17.29 7.21
CA GLN A 187 53.88 -16.17 6.26
C GLN A 187 52.86 -16.50 5.14
N LYS A 188 52.81 -17.77 4.69
CA LYS A 188 51.80 -18.24 3.74
C LYS A 188 50.40 -18.19 4.34
N GLU A 189 50.26 -18.56 5.61
CA GLU A 189 48.96 -18.53 6.31
C GLU A 189 48.50 -17.10 6.61
N ALA A 190 49.39 -16.20 7.03
CA ALA A 190 49.08 -14.78 7.20
C ALA A 190 48.47 -14.15 5.91
N LYS A 191 49.05 -14.45 4.74
CA LYS A 191 48.54 -13.99 3.44
C LYS A 191 47.16 -14.57 3.08
N LYS A 192 46.83 -15.79 3.53
CA LYS A 192 45.49 -16.35 3.37
C LYS A 192 44.48 -15.65 4.30
N VAL A 193 44.82 -15.44 5.58
CA VAL A 193 43.99 -14.71 6.56
C VAL A 193 43.64 -13.32 6.00
N GLU A 194 44.65 -12.58 5.55
CA GLU A 194 44.51 -11.25 4.95
C GLU A 194 43.60 -11.25 3.71
N LYS A 195 43.81 -12.19 2.77
CA LYS A 195 42.97 -12.32 1.57
C LYS A 195 41.50 -12.65 1.93
N LYS A 196 41.26 -13.59 2.86
CA LYS A 196 39.90 -13.97 3.29
C LYS A 196 39.22 -12.87 4.12
N LYS A 197 39.98 -12.09 4.90
CA LYS A 197 39.46 -10.88 5.57
C LYS A 197 38.98 -9.86 4.55
N LEU A 198 39.79 -9.56 3.53
CA LEU A 198 39.43 -8.62 2.46
C LEU A 198 38.21 -9.10 1.64
N GLU A 199 38.12 -10.39 1.33
CA GLU A 199 36.94 -10.99 0.67
C GLU A 199 35.66 -10.81 1.51
N LEU A 200 35.74 -11.08 2.82
CA LEU A 200 34.66 -10.91 3.78
C LEU A 200 34.27 -9.44 3.98
N GLU A 201 35.23 -8.53 4.07
CA GLU A 201 34.99 -7.08 4.21
C GLU A 201 34.30 -6.50 2.97
N ASN A 202 34.75 -6.88 1.77
CA ASN A 202 34.09 -6.49 0.52
C ASN A 202 32.64 -7.01 0.45
N LYS A 203 32.39 -8.28 0.79
CA LYS A 203 31.02 -8.83 0.77
C LYS A 203 30.11 -8.22 1.84
N ARG A 204 30.63 -7.86 3.03
CA ARG A 204 29.88 -7.10 4.04
C ARG A 204 29.46 -5.72 3.54
N GLU A 205 30.31 -5.03 2.79
CA GLU A 205 29.98 -3.72 2.20
C GLU A 205 28.99 -3.84 1.01
N GLU A 206 29.11 -4.89 0.20
CA GLU A 206 28.14 -5.24 -0.84
C GLU A 206 26.74 -5.49 -0.23
N LEU A 207 26.66 -6.28 0.84
CA LEU A 207 25.44 -6.52 1.62
C LEU A 207 24.88 -5.21 2.21
N ARG A 208 25.73 -4.32 2.74
CA ARG A 208 25.28 -3.04 3.30
C ARG A 208 24.62 -2.17 2.24
N LYS A 209 25.22 -2.08 1.04
CA LYS A 209 24.65 -1.41 -0.13
C LYS A 209 23.35 -2.07 -0.59
N ALA A 210 23.31 -3.40 -0.66
CA ALA A 210 22.11 -4.16 -1.02
C ALA A 210 20.94 -3.91 -0.04
N LYS A 211 21.19 -3.92 1.27
CA LYS A 211 20.18 -3.64 2.31
C LYS A 211 19.61 -2.21 2.18
N ILE A 212 20.45 -1.19 2.00
CA ILE A 212 20.02 0.19 1.76
C ILE A 212 19.17 0.32 0.48
N ASN A 213 19.61 -0.30 -0.62
CA ASN A 213 18.87 -0.28 -1.88
C ASN A 213 17.52 -1.01 -1.77
N LYS A 214 17.48 -2.15 -1.09
CA LYS A 214 16.27 -2.90 -0.76
C LYS A 214 15.29 -2.08 0.08
N ASP A 215 15.74 -1.37 1.12
CA ASP A 215 14.82 -0.59 1.96
C ASP A 215 14.18 0.56 1.19
N ARG A 216 14.92 1.17 0.24
CA ARG A 216 14.37 2.13 -0.73
C ARG A 216 13.39 1.47 -1.71
N ALA A 217 13.75 0.32 -2.29
CA ALA A 217 12.93 -0.39 -3.27
C ALA A 217 11.61 -0.90 -2.66
N VAL A 218 11.67 -1.59 -1.52
CA VAL A 218 10.50 -2.09 -0.77
C VAL A 218 9.58 -0.95 -0.35
N LYS A 219 10.12 0.19 0.11
CA LYS A 219 9.30 1.38 0.41
C LYS A 219 8.56 1.91 -0.82
N ASN A 220 9.23 1.96 -1.98
CA ASN A 220 8.61 2.39 -3.24
C ASN A 220 7.52 1.40 -3.72
N LEU A 221 7.79 0.09 -3.64
CA LEU A 221 6.83 -0.97 -3.98
C LEU A 221 5.62 -0.96 -3.04
N GLN A 222 5.82 -0.74 -1.74
CA GLN A 222 4.72 -0.62 -0.77
C GLN A 222 3.85 0.63 -1.05
N ASN A 223 4.47 1.79 -1.28
CA ASN A 223 3.76 3.02 -1.65
C ASN A 223 2.92 2.82 -2.94
N LEU A 224 3.47 2.12 -3.94
CA LEU A 224 2.77 1.78 -5.17
C LEU A 224 1.59 0.82 -4.88
N GLN A 225 1.82 -0.24 -4.11
CA GLN A 225 0.77 -1.18 -3.72
C GLN A 225 -0.40 -0.48 -3.01
N ASP A 226 -0.12 0.43 -2.07
CA ASP A 226 -1.16 1.11 -1.29
C ASP A 226 -1.90 2.18 -2.11
N SER A 227 -1.20 2.91 -2.98
CA SER A 227 -1.81 3.81 -3.96
C SER A 227 -2.79 3.07 -4.89
N LEU A 228 -2.39 1.90 -5.41
CA LEU A 228 -3.24 1.07 -6.27
C LEU A 228 -4.43 0.45 -5.51
N LYS A 229 -4.25 0.04 -4.24
CA LYS A 229 -5.36 -0.41 -3.37
C LYS A 229 -6.37 0.72 -3.14
N ASP A 230 -5.91 1.94 -2.88
CA ASP A 230 -6.80 3.08 -2.65
C ASP A 230 -7.44 3.62 -3.93
N GLU A 231 -6.81 3.46 -5.09
CA GLU A 231 -7.48 3.65 -6.38
C GLU A 231 -8.58 2.61 -6.59
N ASN A 232 -8.32 1.31 -6.36
CA ASN A 232 -9.32 0.26 -6.50
C ASN A 232 -10.51 0.49 -5.56
N LYS A 233 -10.29 0.83 -4.28
CA LYS A 233 -11.35 1.22 -3.33
C LYS A 233 -12.19 2.42 -3.82
N LYS A 234 -11.61 3.38 -4.55
CA LYS A 234 -12.35 4.50 -5.15
C LYS A 234 -13.18 4.02 -6.33
N ILE A 235 -12.62 3.19 -7.21
CA ILE A 235 -13.32 2.61 -8.36
C ILE A 235 -14.49 1.73 -7.90
N GLU A 236 -14.32 0.90 -6.86
CA GLU A 236 -15.37 0.07 -6.26
C GLU A 236 -16.56 0.89 -5.74
N ARG A 237 -16.30 2.03 -5.07
CA ARG A 237 -17.33 2.96 -4.62
C ARG A 237 -18.08 3.62 -5.79
N THR A 238 -17.36 3.98 -6.84
CA THR A 238 -17.94 4.49 -8.10
C THR A 238 -18.81 3.43 -8.76
N ASN A 239 -18.32 2.21 -8.95
CA ASN A 239 -19.11 1.09 -9.51
C ASN A 239 -20.36 0.80 -8.67
N SER A 240 -20.23 0.78 -7.34
CA SER A 240 -21.39 0.61 -6.44
C SER A 240 -22.45 1.70 -6.64
N SER A 241 -22.03 2.95 -6.87
CA SER A 241 -22.91 4.08 -7.14
C SER A 241 -23.57 3.98 -8.52
N LEU A 242 -22.81 3.60 -9.56
CA LEU A 242 -23.31 3.39 -10.92
C LEU A 242 -24.30 2.22 -11.00
N ILE A 243 -24.05 1.12 -10.29
CA ILE A 243 -24.98 -0.02 -10.20
C ILE A 243 -26.28 0.38 -9.49
N ALA A 244 -26.21 1.24 -8.46
CA ALA A 244 -27.39 1.81 -7.82
C ALA A 244 -28.16 2.79 -8.73
N GLU A 245 -27.46 3.53 -9.59
CA GLU A 245 -28.07 4.36 -10.64
C GLU A 245 -28.79 3.49 -11.68
N LYS A 246 -28.13 2.46 -12.23
CA LYS A 246 -28.71 1.51 -13.19
C LYS A 246 -30.00 0.89 -12.64
N ARG A 247 -29.99 0.37 -11.41
CA ARG A 247 -31.19 -0.22 -10.76
C ARG A 247 -32.36 0.77 -10.66
N ARG A 248 -32.09 2.06 -10.43
CA ARG A 248 -33.13 3.11 -10.42
C ARG A 248 -33.68 3.38 -11.81
N LEU A 249 -32.84 3.40 -12.84
CA LEU A 249 -33.25 3.57 -14.24
C LEU A 249 -34.09 2.38 -14.74
N GLU A 250 -33.73 1.16 -14.36
CA GLU A 250 -34.49 -0.07 -14.61
C GLU A 250 -35.86 -0.03 -13.93
N GLN A 251 -35.92 0.39 -12.65
CA GLN A 251 -37.18 0.59 -11.92
C GLN A 251 -38.06 1.67 -12.58
N GLN A 252 -37.49 2.77 -13.06
CA GLN A 252 -38.22 3.80 -13.80
C GLN A 252 -38.79 3.27 -15.13
N ILE A 253 -38.01 2.51 -15.91
CA ILE A 253 -38.48 1.89 -17.15
C ILE A 253 -39.65 0.93 -16.85
N ASN A 254 -39.53 0.08 -15.83
CA ASN A 254 -40.58 -0.86 -15.45
C ASN A 254 -41.85 -0.16 -14.95
N ALA A 255 -41.72 0.91 -14.16
CA ALA A 255 -42.85 1.73 -13.73
C ALA A 255 -43.55 2.45 -14.89
N ILE A 256 -42.78 2.95 -15.87
CA ILE A 256 -43.31 3.53 -17.12
C ILE A 256 -44.09 2.49 -17.91
N ILE A 257 -43.54 1.29 -18.11
CA ILE A 257 -44.21 0.20 -18.86
C ILE A 257 -45.49 -0.25 -18.15
N ALA A 258 -45.47 -0.39 -16.83
CA ALA A 258 -46.67 -0.72 -16.04
C ALA A 258 -47.75 0.37 -16.13
N ALA A 259 -47.36 1.65 -16.05
CA ALA A 259 -48.29 2.78 -16.20
C ALA A 259 -48.88 2.88 -17.61
N ALA A 260 -48.10 2.57 -18.65
CA ALA A 260 -48.58 2.50 -20.03
C ALA A 260 -49.61 1.37 -20.21
N LYS A 261 -49.28 0.14 -19.80
CA LYS A 261 -50.19 -1.01 -19.84
C LYS A 261 -51.51 -0.74 -19.12
N LYS A 262 -51.45 -0.19 -17.89
CA LYS A 262 -52.66 0.14 -17.13
C LYS A 262 -53.53 1.18 -17.84
N ARG A 263 -52.95 2.23 -18.43
CA ARG A 263 -53.71 3.23 -19.19
C ARG A 263 -54.38 2.65 -20.43
N GLU A 264 -53.72 1.71 -21.10
CA GLU A 264 -54.31 1.00 -22.22
C GLU A 264 -55.50 0.13 -21.79
N GLU A 265 -55.37 -0.58 -20.67
CA GLU A 265 -56.46 -1.36 -20.07
C GLU A 265 -57.64 -0.48 -19.62
N ASP A 266 -57.37 0.62 -18.92
CA ASP A 266 -58.37 1.63 -18.52
C ASP A 266 -59.07 2.24 -19.75
N ALA A 267 -58.35 2.47 -20.86
CA ALA A 267 -58.91 2.96 -22.11
C ALA A 267 -59.79 1.92 -22.82
N ARG A 268 -59.36 0.66 -22.88
CA ARG A 268 -60.14 -0.47 -23.42
C ARG A 268 -61.45 -0.65 -22.63
N LYS A 269 -61.39 -0.62 -21.31
CA LYS A 269 -62.57 -0.69 -20.41
C LYS A 269 -63.55 0.48 -20.62
N ARG A 270 -63.04 1.71 -20.78
CA ARG A 270 -63.88 2.90 -21.08
C ARG A 270 -64.54 2.82 -22.45
N ALA A 271 -63.85 2.29 -23.46
CA ALA A 271 -64.42 2.08 -24.80
C ALA A 271 -65.57 1.04 -24.76
N GLN A 272 -65.40 -0.05 -24.02
CA GLN A 272 -66.42 -1.09 -23.86
C GLN A 272 -67.62 -0.63 -23.01
N GLY A 273 -67.38 0.13 -21.93
CA GLY A 273 -68.44 0.67 -21.07
C GLY A 273 -69.32 1.74 -21.73
N SER A 274 -68.89 2.33 -22.86
CA SER A 274 -69.61 3.40 -23.56
C SER A 274 -70.82 2.92 -24.39
N ASN A 275 -71.23 1.65 -24.26
CA ASN A 275 -72.30 1.03 -25.06
C ASN A 275 -73.50 0.52 -24.21
N LYS A 276 -73.66 0.99 -22.97
CA LYS A 276 -74.85 0.74 -22.15
C LYS A 276 -75.30 1.98 -21.37
N ASN A 277 -76.61 2.24 -21.47
CA ASN A 277 -77.47 3.16 -20.71
C ASN A 277 -77.82 4.50 -21.40
N GLN A 278 -78.96 4.49 -22.10
CA GLN A 278 -79.93 5.59 -22.05
C GLN A 278 -80.81 5.43 -20.80
N SER A 279 -81.43 6.54 -20.36
CA SER A 279 -82.60 6.60 -19.46
C SER A 279 -82.40 6.18 -17.99
N GLY A 280 -83.36 6.58 -17.15
CA GLY A 280 -83.39 6.37 -15.69
C GLY A 280 -83.27 7.68 -14.89
N ASN A 281 -84.20 7.93 -13.98
CA ASN A 281 -84.32 9.15 -13.18
C ASN A 281 -84.48 8.83 -11.68
N GLU A 282 -84.06 9.75 -10.81
CA GLU A 282 -84.29 9.79 -9.34
C GLU A 282 -83.80 8.56 -8.52
N SER A 283 -83.41 8.64 -7.24
CA SER A 283 -83.78 9.60 -6.18
C SER A 283 -82.59 9.98 -5.27
N THR A 284 -82.87 10.87 -4.31
CA THR A 284 -81.96 11.44 -3.30
C THR A 284 -81.30 10.45 -2.32
N ASP A 285 -80.04 10.73 -1.96
CA ASP A 285 -79.65 10.88 -0.54
C ASP A 285 -78.50 11.90 -0.39
N LYS A 286 -78.38 12.55 0.78
CA LYS A 286 -77.41 13.62 1.06
C LYS A 286 -76.23 13.11 1.90
N LYS A 287 -75.03 13.03 1.31
CA LYS A 287 -73.76 13.09 2.07
C LYS A 287 -72.74 14.04 1.42
N GLU A 288 -71.91 14.61 2.27
CA GLU A 288 -71.07 15.77 1.99
C GLU A 288 -69.96 15.53 0.94
N PRO A 289 -69.47 16.58 0.25
CA PRO A 289 -68.47 16.43 -0.80
C PRO A 289 -67.11 15.97 -0.24
N ILE A 290 -66.81 14.69 -0.42
CA ILE A 290 -65.45 14.16 -0.25
C ILE A 290 -64.54 14.90 -1.22
N LYS A 291 -63.71 15.80 -0.69
CA LYS A 291 -62.76 16.60 -1.47
C LYS A 291 -61.91 15.67 -2.33
N ALA A 292 -62.01 15.82 -3.65
CA ALA A 292 -61.17 15.09 -4.58
C ALA A 292 -59.70 15.30 -4.20
N VAL A 293 -58.97 14.21 -3.96
CA VAL A 293 -57.56 14.27 -3.56
C VAL A 293 -56.71 14.67 -4.77
N VAL A 294 -56.67 15.97 -5.03
CA VAL A 294 -55.77 16.61 -5.99
C VAL A 294 -54.36 16.21 -5.59
N VAL A 295 -53.73 15.35 -6.40
CA VAL A 295 -52.37 14.88 -6.15
C VAL A 295 -51.45 16.08 -6.33
N PRO A 296 -50.88 16.67 -5.27
CA PRO A 296 -50.21 17.95 -5.42
C PRO A 296 -48.82 17.69 -6.00
N LYS A 297 -48.62 18.10 -7.25
CA LYS A 297 -47.29 18.10 -7.88
C LYS A 297 -46.41 19.08 -7.12
N GLY A 298 -45.13 18.74 -6.94
CA GLY A 298 -44.15 19.67 -6.40
C GLY A 298 -44.05 20.94 -7.23
N THR A 299 -43.85 22.05 -6.54
CA THR A 299 -43.73 23.42 -7.06
C THR A 299 -42.27 23.83 -7.27
N GLY A 300 -41.33 23.19 -6.59
CA GLY A 300 -39.91 23.59 -6.57
C GLY A 300 -39.61 24.80 -5.70
N LYS A 301 -40.62 25.33 -4.99
CA LYS A 301 -40.46 26.24 -3.86
C LYS A 301 -40.61 25.42 -2.59
N PHE A 302 -39.57 25.31 -1.78
CA PHE A 302 -39.57 24.54 -0.55
C PHE A 302 -40.17 25.34 0.62
N ILE A 303 -40.07 24.77 1.82
CA ILE A 303 -40.13 25.45 3.11
C ILE A 303 -39.03 24.83 3.97
N MET A 304 -38.59 25.55 5.00
CA MET A 304 -37.72 24.98 6.03
C MET A 304 -38.32 23.68 6.62
N PRO A 305 -37.59 22.55 6.58
CA PRO A 305 -38.10 21.24 7.00
C PRO A 305 -38.24 21.11 8.53
N ILE A 306 -37.53 21.94 9.28
CA ILE A 306 -37.67 22.17 10.72
C ILE A 306 -37.52 23.68 11.00
N ASN A 307 -38.04 24.16 12.13
CA ASN A 307 -37.70 25.49 12.63
C ASN A 307 -36.33 25.42 13.32
N GLY A 308 -35.32 26.15 12.83
CA GLY A 308 -33.96 26.04 13.32
C GLY A 308 -32.93 26.78 12.46
N THR A 309 -31.72 26.94 12.98
CA THR A 309 -30.64 27.74 12.36
C THR A 309 -29.76 26.88 11.47
N ILE A 310 -29.38 27.37 10.29
CA ILE A 310 -28.38 26.71 9.43
C ILE A 310 -27.00 26.87 10.08
N ILE A 311 -26.34 25.74 10.40
CA ILE A 311 -25.01 25.69 11.02
C ILE A 311 -23.92 25.13 10.10
N VAL A 312 -24.30 24.47 9.01
CA VAL A 312 -23.40 24.10 7.91
C VAL A 312 -24.09 24.49 6.61
N ALA A 313 -23.44 25.32 5.80
CA ALA A 313 -23.92 25.74 4.49
C ALA A 313 -23.58 24.73 3.39
N TYR A 314 -24.28 24.81 2.26
CA TYR A 314 -23.92 24.07 1.05
C TYR A 314 -22.52 24.45 0.57
N GLY A 315 -21.70 23.45 0.23
CA GLY A 315 -20.30 23.66 -0.18
C GLY A 315 -19.32 23.93 0.96
N GLN A 316 -19.77 24.17 2.20
CA GLN A 316 -18.88 24.38 3.35
C GLN A 316 -18.05 23.12 3.64
N GLU A 317 -16.75 23.30 3.90
CA GLU A 317 -15.85 22.20 4.26
C GLU A 317 -16.15 21.69 5.68
N LYS A 318 -16.52 20.41 5.81
CA LYS A 318 -16.79 19.75 7.10
C LYS A 318 -15.55 19.11 7.72
N THR A 319 -14.60 18.71 6.89
CA THR A 319 -13.25 18.25 7.26
C THR A 319 -12.37 18.29 6.02
N LYS A 320 -11.05 18.20 6.20
CA LYS A 320 -10.04 18.47 5.16
C LYS A 320 -10.30 17.69 3.85
N GLY A 321 -10.73 18.40 2.80
CA GLY A 321 -11.07 17.88 1.48
C GLY A 321 -12.50 17.36 1.30
N ILE A 322 -13.42 17.59 2.24
CA ILE A 322 -14.82 17.14 2.17
C ILE A 322 -15.79 18.30 2.41
N THR A 323 -16.47 18.73 1.34
CA THR A 323 -17.51 19.75 1.35
C THR A 323 -18.91 19.16 1.56
N SER A 324 -19.79 19.92 2.22
CA SER A 324 -21.20 19.56 2.40
C SER A 324 -21.95 19.63 1.07
N LYS A 325 -22.84 18.67 0.83
CA LYS A 325 -23.71 18.59 -0.36
C LYS A 325 -25.14 19.07 -0.12
N GLY A 326 -25.42 19.48 1.12
CA GLY A 326 -26.67 20.08 1.57
C GLY A 326 -26.39 21.11 2.65
N ILE A 327 -27.41 21.45 3.43
CA ILE A 327 -27.30 22.25 4.65
C ILE A 327 -27.53 21.37 5.88
N GLU A 328 -26.95 21.76 7.02
CA GLU A 328 -27.34 21.20 8.32
C GLU A 328 -28.03 22.25 9.16
N ILE A 329 -29.24 21.91 9.61
CA ILE A 329 -30.11 22.79 10.39
C ILE A 329 -30.13 22.28 11.84
N ARG A 330 -29.68 23.13 12.76
CA ARG A 330 -29.72 22.88 14.21
C ARG A 330 -31.17 22.91 14.69
N GLY A 331 -31.60 21.88 15.39
CA GLY A 331 -32.93 21.78 15.99
C GLY A 331 -32.92 21.08 17.35
N SER A 332 -34.09 20.62 17.79
CA SER A 332 -34.25 19.88 19.04
C SER A 332 -34.44 18.38 18.79
N LEU A 333 -33.87 17.53 19.65
CA LEU A 333 -34.08 16.08 19.57
C LEU A 333 -35.58 15.74 19.63
N GLY A 334 -36.07 14.92 18.70
CA GLY A 334 -37.48 14.56 18.58
C GLY A 334 -38.35 15.56 17.80
N GLN A 335 -37.83 16.74 17.41
CA GLN A 335 -38.57 17.75 16.66
C GLN A 335 -39.17 17.20 15.35
N ALA A 336 -40.42 17.55 15.05
CA ALA A 336 -41.12 17.07 13.86
C ALA A 336 -40.48 17.61 12.57
N VAL A 337 -40.04 16.69 11.70
CA VAL A 337 -39.43 17.00 10.39
C VAL A 337 -40.52 16.93 9.33
N LYS A 338 -40.66 18.01 8.55
CA LYS A 338 -41.71 18.20 7.55
C LYS A 338 -41.21 18.02 6.12
N ALA A 339 -42.06 17.50 5.24
CA ALA A 339 -41.83 17.50 3.80
C ALA A 339 -41.79 18.96 3.29
N SER A 340 -40.69 19.31 2.62
CA SER A 340 -40.43 20.69 2.19
C SER A 340 -41.27 21.11 0.99
N ASP A 341 -41.75 20.16 0.19
CA ASP A 341 -42.79 20.34 -0.84
C ASP A 341 -43.62 19.04 -0.96
N SER A 342 -44.68 19.06 -1.76
CA SER A 342 -45.53 17.89 -2.02
C SER A 342 -44.84 16.94 -2.99
N GLY A 343 -45.03 15.63 -2.83
CA GLY A 343 -44.25 14.65 -3.59
C GLY A 343 -44.54 13.17 -3.27
N VAL A 344 -43.64 12.31 -3.74
CA VAL A 344 -43.66 10.86 -3.51
C VAL A 344 -42.36 10.42 -2.84
N VAL A 345 -42.44 9.64 -1.77
CA VAL A 345 -41.25 9.11 -1.07
C VAL A 345 -40.55 8.09 -1.96
N LEU A 346 -39.33 8.40 -2.42
CA LEU A 346 -38.47 7.48 -3.17
C LEU A 346 -37.75 6.47 -2.26
N TYR A 347 -37.48 6.87 -1.02
CA TYR A 347 -36.71 6.09 -0.07
C TYR A 347 -37.11 6.43 1.36
N SER A 348 -37.20 5.39 2.19
CA SER A 348 -37.34 5.45 3.64
C SER A 348 -36.48 4.31 4.18
N GLY A 349 -35.46 4.61 4.99
CA GLY A 349 -34.53 3.61 5.51
C GLY A 349 -33.36 4.27 6.22
N SER A 350 -32.16 3.70 6.10
CA SER A 350 -30.94 4.22 6.71
C SER A 350 -29.75 4.18 5.75
N LEU A 351 -28.95 5.25 5.73
CA LEU A 351 -27.75 5.37 4.90
C LEU A 351 -26.51 5.65 5.76
N LYS A 352 -25.40 4.98 5.43
CA LYS A 352 -24.13 5.12 6.16
C LYS A 352 -23.63 6.57 6.12
N GLY A 353 -23.50 7.18 7.29
CA GLY A 353 -23.10 8.59 7.48
C GLY A 353 -24.25 9.59 7.64
N LEU A 354 -25.49 9.21 7.31
CA LEU A 354 -26.69 10.07 7.41
C LEU A 354 -27.78 9.50 8.33
N GLY A 355 -27.49 8.45 9.10
CA GLY A 355 -28.46 7.82 10.01
C GLY A 355 -29.69 7.27 9.27
N ALA A 356 -30.87 7.44 9.87
CA ALA A 356 -32.14 7.21 9.19
C ALA A 356 -32.44 8.36 8.22
N VAL A 357 -32.89 8.01 7.00
CA VAL A 357 -33.02 8.91 5.85
C VAL A 357 -34.35 8.73 5.13
N ILE A 358 -34.95 9.85 4.73
CA ILE A 358 -36.08 9.92 3.79
C ILE A 358 -35.62 10.65 2.52
N MET A 359 -36.09 10.21 1.35
CA MET A 359 -35.94 10.93 0.07
C MET A 359 -37.31 11.12 -0.57
N ILE A 360 -37.61 12.33 -1.06
CA ILE A 360 -38.93 12.69 -1.60
C ILE A 360 -38.74 13.32 -2.99
N ASP A 361 -39.43 12.77 -3.99
CA ASP A 361 -39.50 13.27 -5.36
C ASP A 361 -40.63 14.28 -5.51
N HIS A 362 -40.29 15.46 -6.03
CA HIS A 362 -41.18 16.59 -6.31
C HIS A 362 -41.40 16.81 -7.81
N GLY A 363 -40.84 15.95 -8.67
CA GLY A 363 -40.85 16.03 -10.13
C GLY A 363 -39.48 16.45 -10.67
N ASP A 364 -39.21 17.76 -10.70
CA ASP A 364 -37.92 18.28 -11.19
C ASP A 364 -36.80 18.22 -10.12
N PHE A 365 -37.19 17.97 -8.86
CA PHE A 365 -36.32 18.02 -7.68
C PHE A 365 -36.52 16.83 -6.76
N ILE A 366 -35.45 16.41 -6.09
CA ILE A 366 -35.50 15.44 -4.99
C ILE A 366 -34.97 16.12 -3.73
N THR A 367 -35.72 16.02 -2.63
CA THR A 367 -35.23 16.42 -1.29
C THR A 367 -34.79 15.20 -0.49
N VAL A 368 -33.79 15.37 0.38
CA VAL A 368 -33.25 14.34 1.28
C VAL A 368 -33.24 14.88 2.70
N TYR A 369 -33.70 14.07 3.65
CA TYR A 369 -33.80 14.37 5.08
C TYR A 369 -33.03 13.29 5.82
N GLY A 370 -31.91 13.63 6.46
CA GLY A 370 -31.06 12.70 7.20
C GLY A 370 -30.89 13.08 8.67
N ASN A 371 -30.22 12.21 9.42
CA ASN A 371 -30.05 12.27 10.88
C ASN A 371 -31.38 12.19 11.65
N LEU A 372 -32.35 11.43 11.13
CA LEU A 372 -33.66 11.23 11.75
C LEU A 372 -33.59 10.21 12.91
N ALA A 373 -34.43 10.41 13.94
CA ALA A 373 -34.67 9.44 15.02
C ALA A 373 -35.79 8.44 14.66
N SER A 374 -36.82 8.91 13.96
CA SER A 374 -37.91 8.06 13.45
C SER A 374 -38.36 8.51 12.07
N VAL A 375 -38.84 7.55 11.27
CA VAL A 375 -39.47 7.79 9.97
C VAL A 375 -40.95 7.41 10.07
N ARG A 376 -41.83 8.26 9.53
CA ARG A 376 -43.29 8.12 9.62
C ARG A 376 -43.97 7.89 8.27
N VAL A 377 -43.21 7.76 7.19
CA VAL A 377 -43.71 7.54 5.82
C VAL A 377 -42.91 6.46 5.10
N ALA A 378 -43.60 5.50 4.48
CA ALA A 378 -42.97 4.41 3.73
C ALA A 378 -42.58 4.84 2.30
N SER A 379 -41.72 4.05 1.64
CA SER A 379 -41.43 4.25 0.21
C SER A 379 -42.69 4.07 -0.64
N GLY A 380 -42.84 4.90 -1.67
CA GLY A 380 -44.05 4.99 -2.50
C GLY A 380 -45.20 5.82 -1.88
N ALA A 381 -45.10 6.23 -0.61
CA ALA A 381 -46.12 7.09 0.00
C ALA A 381 -46.15 8.47 -0.66
N LYS A 382 -47.36 9.01 -0.86
CA LYS A 382 -47.56 10.41 -1.24
C LYS A 382 -47.50 11.29 0.01
N VAL A 383 -46.93 12.47 -0.12
CA VAL A 383 -46.85 13.46 0.96
C VAL A 383 -47.22 14.86 0.46
N SER A 384 -47.84 15.65 1.32
CA SER A 384 -48.13 17.06 1.08
C SER A 384 -47.04 17.96 1.67
N LYS A 385 -46.81 19.14 1.07
CA LYS A 385 -45.95 20.18 1.64
C LYS A 385 -46.37 20.49 3.09
N GLY A 386 -45.41 20.48 4.02
CA GLY A 386 -45.63 20.69 5.45
C GLY A 386 -46.04 19.45 6.25
N GLN A 387 -46.32 18.30 5.61
CA GLN A 387 -46.64 17.05 6.31
C GLN A 387 -45.43 16.53 7.09
N THR A 388 -45.63 16.13 8.36
CA THR A 388 -44.57 15.50 9.15
C THR A 388 -44.21 14.13 8.58
N VAL A 389 -42.95 13.97 8.16
CA VAL A 389 -42.40 12.74 7.56
C VAL A 389 -41.51 11.95 8.53
N GLY A 390 -41.02 12.58 9.60
CA GLY A 390 -40.18 11.94 10.62
C GLY A 390 -39.96 12.82 11.84
N THR A 391 -39.02 12.42 12.70
CA THR A 391 -38.52 13.23 13.82
C THR A 391 -37.02 13.37 13.77
N LEU A 392 -36.50 14.52 14.20
CA LEU A 392 -35.06 14.81 14.26
C LEU A 392 -34.38 13.91 15.30
N GLY A 393 -33.26 13.31 14.91
CA GLY A 393 -32.39 12.52 15.77
C GLY A 393 -31.11 13.26 16.12
N ARG A 394 -29.99 12.57 15.98
CA ARG A 394 -28.63 13.08 16.22
C ARG A 394 -27.76 12.78 15.01
N ASP A 395 -26.85 13.69 14.69
CA ASP A 395 -25.86 13.47 13.67
C ASP A 395 -24.95 12.29 14.01
N SER A 396 -24.65 11.46 13.01
CA SER A 396 -23.97 10.19 13.24
C SER A 396 -22.52 10.35 13.73
N ILE A 397 -21.89 11.49 13.45
CA ILE A 397 -20.50 11.82 13.83
C ILE A 397 -20.50 12.71 15.08
N THR A 398 -21.06 13.91 14.98
CA THR A 398 -21.00 14.97 16.01
C THR A 398 -21.94 14.73 17.19
N LYS A 399 -22.91 13.82 17.07
CA LYS A 399 -23.97 13.51 18.06
C LYS A 399 -24.94 14.66 18.36
N GLU A 400 -24.80 15.79 17.69
CA GLU A 400 -25.65 16.96 17.86
C GLU A 400 -26.99 16.82 17.12
N PRO A 401 -28.09 17.45 17.60
CA PRO A 401 -29.40 17.40 16.96
C PRO A 401 -29.45 18.31 15.71
N ASN A 402 -28.85 17.84 14.62
CA ASN A 402 -28.75 18.56 13.35
C ASN A 402 -29.42 17.75 12.23
N LEU A 403 -30.45 18.32 11.60
CA LEU A 403 -31.06 17.73 10.40
C LEU A 403 -30.11 17.94 9.21
N TYR A 404 -29.72 16.86 8.53
CA TYR A 404 -29.11 16.99 7.20
C TYR A 404 -30.22 17.19 6.16
N PHE A 405 -30.20 18.31 5.45
CA PHE A 405 -31.16 18.61 4.38
C PHE A 405 -30.47 18.93 3.06
N GLU A 406 -30.80 18.17 2.01
CA GLU A 406 -30.16 18.27 0.70
C GLU A 406 -31.23 18.36 -0.40
N VAL A 407 -30.97 19.21 -1.40
CA VAL A 407 -31.80 19.37 -2.60
C VAL A 407 -31.00 18.90 -3.80
N ARG A 408 -31.63 18.14 -4.69
CA ARG A 408 -31.09 17.75 -6.00
C ARG A 408 -32.00 18.24 -7.11
N LYS A 409 -31.43 18.68 -8.22
CA LYS A 409 -32.16 18.88 -9.49
C LYS A 409 -31.67 17.81 -10.47
N GLY A 410 -32.51 16.79 -10.72
CA GLY A 410 -32.07 15.55 -11.36
C GLY A 410 -30.95 14.87 -10.56
N VAL A 411 -29.78 14.66 -11.19
CA VAL A 411 -28.60 14.04 -10.54
C VAL A 411 -27.71 15.03 -9.78
N ASN A 412 -27.89 16.34 -10.00
CA ASN A 412 -27.00 17.37 -9.47
C ASN A 412 -27.46 17.83 -8.08
N TYR A 413 -26.52 17.86 -7.14
CA TYR A 413 -26.68 18.59 -5.86
C TYR A 413 -26.76 20.08 -6.16
N VAL A 414 -27.66 20.79 -5.48
CA VAL A 414 -27.85 22.25 -5.61
C VAL A 414 -28.00 22.88 -4.23
N ASN A 415 -27.61 24.14 -4.08
CA ASN A 415 -27.72 24.85 -2.79
C ASN A 415 -29.19 24.92 -2.35
N PRO A 416 -29.58 24.28 -1.21
CA PRO A 416 -30.96 24.32 -0.73
C PRO A 416 -31.47 25.75 -0.46
N ALA A 417 -30.59 26.65 -0.02
CA ALA A 417 -30.96 28.04 0.31
C ALA A 417 -31.48 28.85 -0.90
N ASN A 418 -31.24 28.41 -2.14
CA ASN A 418 -31.76 29.05 -3.34
C ASN A 418 -33.26 28.75 -3.60
N TYR A 419 -33.90 27.95 -2.75
CA TYR A 419 -35.24 27.40 -2.96
C TYR A 419 -36.15 27.37 -1.71
N LEU A 420 -35.63 27.76 -0.54
CA LEU A 420 -36.25 27.59 0.78
C LEU A 420 -37.19 28.74 1.20
#